data_AF-A0A8X6W5Z0-F1
#
_entry.id   AF-A0A8X6W5Z0-F1
#
_cell.length_a   1.000
_cell.length_b   1.000
_cell.length_c   1.000
_cell.angle_alpha   90.00
_cell.angle_beta   90.00
_cell.angle_gamma   90.00
#
_symmetry.space_group_name_H-M   'P 1'
#
loop_
_entity.id
_entity.type
_entity.pdbx_description
1 polymer ?
#
loop_
_entity_poly.entity_id
_entity_poly.type
_entity_poly.pdbx_seq_one_letter_code
_entity_poly.pdbx_strand_id
1 'polypeptide(L)'
;MTLKKIIVAALIMCICIQDTESVECTPNFCKTRQCKSVTCGPHQLLRRRADVCGCCDVCIELLEMGMPCISFRGPPATAQCGKYLVCMHRRCVPMYRTNKNGR
;
A
#
# COMPACT_ATOMS: atom_id res chain seq x y z
N MET A 1 31.45 3.54 -29.94
CA MET A 1 30.11 2.95 -30.19
C MET A 1 29.54 3.58 -31.43
N THR A 2 29.17 2.80 -32.44
CA THR A 2 28.61 3.31 -33.70
C THR A 2 27.16 3.80 -33.49
N LEU A 3 26.75 4.87 -34.17
CA LEU A 3 25.41 5.49 -34.11
C LEU A 3 24.28 4.45 -34.20
N LYS A 4 24.49 3.41 -35.01
CA LYS A 4 23.58 2.27 -35.19
C LYS A 4 23.31 1.50 -33.88
N LYS A 5 24.32 1.33 -33.02
CA LYS A 5 24.20 0.68 -31.71
C LYS A 5 23.43 1.54 -30.70
N ILE A 6 23.55 2.87 -30.80
CA ILE A 6 22.82 3.82 -29.95
C ILE A 6 21.34 3.83 -30.33
N ILE A 7 21.02 3.85 -31.63
CA ILE A 7 19.64 3.80 -32.13
C ILE A 7 18.96 2.49 -31.73
N VAL A 8 19.65 1.35 -31.87
CA VAL A 8 19.12 0.04 -31.46
C VAL A 8 18.88 -0.01 -29.95
N ALA A 9 19.82 0.51 -29.14
CA ALA A 9 19.64 0.55 -27.68
C ALA A 9 18.47 1.46 -27.26
N ALA A 10 18.28 2.60 -27.92
CA ALA A 10 17.16 3.51 -27.65
C ALA A 10 15.81 2.89 -28.01
N LEU A 11 15.73 2.19 -29.15
CA LEU A 11 14.51 1.47 -29.55
C LEU A 11 14.15 0.35 -28.59
N ILE A 12 15.13 -0.42 -28.10
CA ILE A 12 14.90 -1.48 -27.10
C ILE A 12 14.39 -0.88 -25.79
N MET A 13 14.94 0.25 -25.34
CA MET A 13 14.47 0.91 -24.11
C MET A 13 13.02 1.41 -24.21
N CYS A 14 12.61 1.94 -25.36
CA CYS A 14 11.23 2.43 -25.57
C CYS A 14 10.17 1.31 -25.55
N ILE A 15 10.52 0.10 -25.98
CA ILE A 15 9.57 -1.03 -25.99
C ILE A 15 9.32 -1.55 -24.57
N CYS A 16 10.28 -1.39 -23.65
CA CYS A 16 10.14 -1.82 -22.25
C CYS A 16 9.23 -0.93 -21.38
N ILE A 17 8.73 0.21 -21.88
CA ILE A 17 7.90 1.15 -21.11
C ILE A 17 6.39 0.91 -21.32
N GLN A 18 6.00 -0.17 -22.00
CA GLN A 18 4.60 -0.51 -22.14
C GLN A 18 4.09 -1.12 -20.83
N ASP A 19 2.96 -0.60 -20.36
CA ASP A 19 2.12 -1.09 -19.26
C ASP A 19 2.47 -0.61 -17.84
N THR A 20 2.46 0.71 -17.63
CA THR A 20 1.92 1.22 -16.37
C THR A 20 0.42 1.46 -16.54
N GLU A 21 -0.39 0.41 -16.42
CA GLU A 21 -1.84 0.56 -16.27
C GLU A 21 -2.10 1.35 -14.98
N SER A 22 -2.40 2.64 -15.11
CA SER A 22 -2.91 3.42 -13.99
C SER A 22 -4.29 2.88 -13.66
N VAL A 23 -4.40 2.14 -12.55
CA VAL A 23 -5.70 1.67 -12.04
C VAL A 23 -6.53 2.88 -11.60
N GLU A 24 -7.38 3.36 -12.50
CA GLU A 24 -8.34 4.42 -12.20
C GLU A 24 -9.60 3.82 -11.55
N CYS A 25 -9.79 4.14 -10.27
CA CYS A 25 -10.97 3.73 -9.53
C CYS A 25 -12.16 4.65 -9.89
N THR A 26 -12.90 4.30 -10.94
CA THR A 26 -14.13 5.05 -11.30
C THR A 26 -15.21 4.90 -10.22
N PRO A 27 -16.16 5.85 -10.10
CA PRO A 27 -17.22 5.78 -9.09
C PRO A 27 -18.09 4.50 -9.14
N ASN A 28 -18.18 3.87 -10.30
CA ASN A 28 -18.95 2.64 -10.51
C ASN A 28 -18.09 1.37 -10.46
N PHE A 29 -16.78 1.48 -10.23
CA PHE A 29 -15.83 0.36 -10.26
C PHE A 29 -16.24 -0.78 -9.31
N CYS A 30 -16.74 -0.45 -8.11
CA CYS A 30 -17.18 -1.46 -7.15
C CYS A 30 -18.46 -2.21 -7.56
N LYS A 31 -19.24 -1.69 -8.53
CA LYS A 31 -20.51 -2.33 -8.95
C LYS A 31 -20.29 -3.58 -9.78
N THR A 32 -19.20 -3.65 -10.54
CA THR A 32 -18.86 -4.79 -11.40
C THR A 32 -17.86 -5.74 -10.74
N ARG A 33 -17.31 -5.36 -9.57
CA ARG A 33 -16.28 -6.12 -8.88
C ARG A 33 -16.89 -7.14 -7.92
N GLN A 34 -16.53 -8.41 -8.09
CA GLN A 34 -16.91 -9.47 -7.16
C GLN A 34 -15.85 -9.59 -6.06
N CYS A 35 -16.23 -9.27 -4.82
CA CYS A 35 -15.37 -9.43 -3.66
C CYS A 35 -15.43 -10.88 -3.14
N LYS A 36 -14.27 -11.47 -2.89
CA LYS A 36 -14.18 -12.78 -2.22
C LYS A 36 -14.41 -12.59 -0.72
N SER A 37 -15.07 -13.55 -0.08
CA SER A 37 -15.06 -13.65 1.37
C SER A 37 -13.64 -13.96 1.84
N VAL A 38 -13.15 -13.21 2.82
CA VAL A 38 -11.80 -13.36 3.36
C VAL A 38 -11.87 -13.70 4.83
N THR A 39 -11.00 -14.62 5.27
CA THR A 39 -10.79 -14.97 6.67
C THR A 39 -9.33 -14.72 6.98
N CYS A 40 -9.07 -13.89 7.99
CA CYS A 40 -7.71 -13.46 8.31
C CYS A 40 -7.00 -14.44 9.24
N GLY A 41 -5.68 -14.54 9.08
CA GLY A 41 -4.84 -15.35 9.95
C GLY A 41 -4.61 -14.73 11.34
N PRO A 42 -3.88 -15.43 12.23
CA PRO A 42 -3.69 -15.04 13.65
C PRO A 42 -2.95 -13.70 13.88
N HIS A 43 -2.24 -13.17 12.89
CA HIS A 43 -1.51 -11.88 12.96
C HIS A 43 -2.02 -10.86 11.94
N GLN A 44 -3.25 -11.06 11.47
CA GLN A 44 -3.88 -10.21 10.48
C GLN A 44 -5.17 -9.61 11.02
N LEU A 45 -5.45 -8.38 10.60
CA LEU A 45 -6.69 -7.68 10.92
C LEU A 45 -7.55 -7.57 9.66
N LEU A 46 -8.83 -7.94 9.78
CA LEU A 46 -9.80 -7.67 8.73
C LEU A 46 -10.07 -6.17 8.64
N ARG A 47 -9.70 -5.59 7.51
CA ARG A 47 -9.90 -4.18 7.18
C ARG A 47 -10.97 -4.07 6.10
N ARG A 48 -12.08 -3.43 6.44
CA ARG A 48 -13.20 -3.27 5.51
C ARG A 48 -12.89 -2.26 4.41
N ARG A 49 -13.30 -2.57 3.17
CA ARG A 49 -13.19 -1.66 2.01
C ARG A 49 -11.80 -1.02 1.90
N ALA A 50 -10.79 -1.86 1.97
CA ALA A 50 -9.39 -1.45 2.07
C ALA A 50 -8.51 -2.17 1.05
N ASP A 51 -9.06 -2.52 -0.11
CA ASP A 51 -8.28 -2.75 -1.32
C ASP A 51 -8.01 -1.43 -2.06
N VAL A 52 -7.20 -1.49 -3.13
CA VAL A 52 -6.76 -0.33 -3.91
C VAL A 52 -7.87 0.67 -4.26
N CYS A 53 -9.09 0.19 -4.57
CA CYS A 53 -10.24 1.03 -4.90
C CYS A 53 -11.31 1.14 -3.80
N GLY A 54 -11.08 0.55 -2.62
CA GLY A 54 -12.01 0.63 -1.48
C GLY A 54 -13.34 -0.10 -1.68
N CYS A 55 -13.36 -1.16 -2.49
CA CYS A 55 -14.53 -1.98 -2.76
C CYS A 55 -14.65 -3.20 -1.84
N CYS A 56 -13.52 -3.86 -1.54
CA CYS A 56 -13.48 -5.16 -0.90
C CYS A 56 -12.75 -5.12 0.45
N ASP A 57 -13.11 -6.08 1.30
CA ASP A 57 -12.42 -6.29 2.56
C ASP A 57 -11.09 -7.01 2.31
N VAL A 58 -10.06 -6.65 3.06
CA VAL A 58 -8.73 -7.24 2.96
C VAL A 58 -8.20 -7.57 4.36
N CYS A 59 -7.30 -8.55 4.42
CA CYS A 59 -6.54 -8.82 5.63
C CYS A 59 -5.22 -8.04 5.56
N ILE A 60 -4.96 -7.22 6.57
CA ILE A 60 -3.71 -6.48 6.69
C ILE A 60 -2.88 -7.06 7.82
N GLU A 61 -1.56 -7.00 7.70
CA GLU A 61 -0.64 -7.48 8.74
C GLU A 61 -0.57 -6.48 9.90
N LEU A 62 -0.54 -7.01 11.12
CA LEU A 62 -0.31 -6.21 12.32
C LEU A 62 1.18 -6.15 12.62
N LEU A 63 1.74 -4.95 12.54
CA LEU A 63 3.15 -4.69 12.83
C LEU A 63 3.39 -4.54 14.32
N GLU A 64 4.45 -5.16 14.82
CA GLU A 64 4.86 -5.07 16.22
C GLU A 64 5.65 -3.77 16.51
N MET A 65 5.94 -3.55 17.78
CA MET A 65 6.73 -2.40 18.22
C MET A 65 8.11 -2.38 17.56
N GLY A 66 8.53 -1.21 17.08
CA GLY A 66 9.84 -1.00 16.45
C GLY A 66 9.90 -1.42 14.98
N MET A 67 8.90 -2.14 14.46
CA MET A 67 8.82 -2.50 13.05
C MET A 67 8.69 -1.26 12.15
N PRO A 68 9.26 -1.31 10.93
CA PRO A 68 9.11 -0.25 9.96
C PRO A 68 7.64 -0.12 9.52
N CYS A 69 7.14 1.09 9.45
CA CYS A 69 5.79 1.39 9.00
C CYS A 69 5.79 2.56 8.02
N ILE A 70 4.78 2.60 7.17
CA ILE A 70 4.61 3.63 6.15
C ILE A 70 3.28 4.33 6.41
N SER A 71 3.32 5.64 6.64
CA SER A 71 2.11 6.46 6.70
C SER A 71 1.74 6.89 5.28
N PHE A 72 0.78 6.21 4.68
CA PHE A 72 0.35 6.47 3.30
C PHE A 72 -0.91 7.38 3.28
N ARG A 73 -0.93 8.39 2.40
CA ARG A 73 -2.12 9.19 2.02
C ARG A 73 -2.69 8.72 0.67
N GLY A 74 -2.72 7.42 0.45
CA GLY A 74 -3.08 6.82 -0.84
C GLY A 74 -3.70 5.44 -0.66
N PRO A 75 -3.57 4.51 -1.63
CA PRO A 75 -4.13 3.18 -1.52
C PRO A 75 -3.77 2.51 -0.17
N PRO A 76 -4.68 1.67 0.33
CA PRO A 76 -4.61 1.14 1.68
C PRO A 76 -3.33 0.34 1.90
N ALA A 77 -2.69 0.61 3.05
CA ALA A 77 -1.49 -0.09 3.45
C ALA A 77 -1.81 -1.58 3.68
N THR A 78 -0.94 -2.46 3.18
CA THR A 78 -1.01 -3.91 3.41
C THR A 78 -0.67 -4.30 4.86
N ALA A 79 -0.12 -3.37 5.63
CA ALA A 79 0.23 -3.55 7.04
C ALA A 79 -0.07 -2.29 7.86
N GLN A 80 -0.46 -2.47 9.11
CA GLN A 80 -0.73 -1.40 10.07
C GLN A 80 -0.09 -1.73 11.41
N CYS A 81 0.37 -0.71 12.15
CA CYS A 81 0.82 -0.90 13.52
C CYS A 81 -0.27 -1.58 14.37
N GLY A 82 0.16 -2.51 15.21
CA GLY A 82 -0.68 -3.25 16.14
C GLY A 82 -1.43 -2.38 17.14
N LYS A 83 -2.26 -3.02 17.96
CA LYS A 83 -3.06 -2.32 18.96
C LYS A 83 -2.17 -1.46 19.88
N TYR A 84 -2.58 -0.22 20.14
CA TYR A 84 -1.86 0.77 20.97
C TYR A 84 -0.53 1.28 20.40
N LEU A 85 -0.22 0.97 19.13
CA LEU A 85 0.94 1.48 18.42
C LEU A 85 0.54 2.50 17.35
N VAL A 86 1.36 3.52 17.16
CA VAL A 86 1.21 4.53 16.11
C VAL A 86 2.48 4.56 15.26
N CYS A 87 2.32 4.81 13.96
CA CYS A 87 3.46 4.98 13.07
C CYS A 87 4.07 6.38 13.23
N MET A 88 5.24 6.48 13.88
CA MET A 88 6.02 7.71 14.01
C MET A 88 7.45 7.49 13.57
N HIS A 89 8.03 8.44 12.84
CA HIS A 89 9.38 8.31 12.26
C HIS A 89 9.59 6.99 11.51
N ARG A 90 8.57 6.55 10.77
CA ARG A 90 8.55 5.26 10.04
C ARG A 90 8.72 4.03 10.92
N ARG A 91 8.38 4.11 12.21
CA ARG A 91 8.35 2.96 13.13
C ARG A 91 7.09 2.91 13.97
N CYS A 92 6.65 1.71 14.32
CA CYS A 92 5.56 1.53 15.26
C CYS A 92 6.03 1.80 16.68
N VAL A 93 5.48 2.83 17.33
CA VAL A 93 5.82 3.22 18.71
C VAL A 93 4.56 3.29 19.58
N PRO A 94 4.67 3.15 20.91
CA PRO A 94 3.51 3.26 21.80
C PRO A 94 2.82 4.62 21.72
N MET A 95 1.50 4.61 21.60
CA MET A 95 0.67 5.83 21.50
C MET A 95 0.82 6.76 22.72
N TYR A 96 1.16 6.24 23.90
CA TYR A 96 1.26 7.03 25.14
C TYR A 96 2.44 8.03 25.16
N ARG A 97 3.39 7.96 24.20
CA ARG A 97 4.53 8.88 24.16
C ARG A 97 4.26 10.23 23.48
N THR A 98 3.08 10.46 22.89
CA THR A 98 2.84 11.68 22.10
C THR A 98 2.30 12.86 22.91
N ASN A 99 1.91 12.66 24.18
CA ASN A 99 1.43 13.73 25.05
C ASN A 99 2.56 14.34 25.92
N LYS A 100 3.68 14.73 25.29
CA LYS A 100 4.76 15.47 25.97
C LYS A 100 5.31 16.68 25.20
N ASN A 101 4.68 17.09 24.08
CA ASN A 101 5.03 18.31 23.35
C ASN A 101 3.78 19.13 22.95
N GLY A 102 2.82 19.28 23.87
CA GLY A 102 1.87 20.40 23.83
C GLY A 102 2.50 21.58 24.56
N ARG A 103 3.26 22.41 23.83
CA ARG A 103 3.78 23.68 24.31
C ARG A 103 3.46 24.75 23.28
#